data_AF-A0A486STD5-F1
#
_entry.id   AF-A0A486STD5-F1
#
_cell.length_a   1.000
_cell.length_b   1.000
_cell.length_c   1.000
_cell.angle_alpha   90.00
_cell.angle_beta   90.00
_cell.angle_gamma   90.00
#
_symmetry.space_group_name_H-M   'P 1'
#
loop_
_entity.id
_entity.type
_entity.pdbx_description
1 polymer ?
#
loop_
_entity_poly.entity_id
_entity_poly.type
_entity_poly.pdbx_seq_one_letter_code
_entity_poly.pdbx_strand_id
1 'polypeptide(L)'
;MAELNPPLGTTTPEIFLDNVKRADELVNGPAGTVNDRGGEPLDTWRQMMAKNDEIRQNLIPLSKQYMTLAAAQADIANIPEGSTTYYRSPDDSVLAVEVMNVSGTLQPTGRKMPSQAEIDDINTRIFYGSDEDPFVYKQIDSQGNIIDIIFKNGKSYRIGERENISDGVSEKITAIKTYSQIASIDDYTGGSAIAVTPDGMVWIRGLAIPIQKIYAIKNQSQIAQAIKAIAEIEADGLPQIRRTFYAMDKSGALTTQSLLVSRVTKNTGFTLNSWPQGKVCHDSTGRIYVGYNHASAHGSSDQLCALRYSDDEGKTWSDTIEPIASEGKARGSDWWALGCDSADHLWGIIRSRGTNNAQGVTAHNIYRSTDRGVTWSKIGEIPLTQTISGTQYVPELYHDFLYYNGRMYTGYHFANSSRMGFLSFDISDPLNTITTFDAIADGAYPTTKLVEPTLGIDLVQDGTGYIYGGIRTQDAAYPSKFYFMRPDFSGFTMYNAPENVIYSDVVVKRINGMMVALFIERYNTGTMNLWFGTPSDFYSSSVASFYKMKIGQILNSAIPSGNSTNVGVQGMDVIGNNLMMAWSTEDEAGNSDTFFAVMNVVQSESYMTLNYLESF
;
A
#
# COMPACT_ATOMS: atom_id res chain seq x y z
N MET A 1 18.77 -78.32 72.46
CA MET A 1 17.43 -78.62 71.93
C MET A 1 16.51 -78.77 73.11
N ALA A 2 15.40 -78.03 73.15
CA ALA A 2 14.38 -78.23 74.18
C ALA A 2 13.91 -79.70 74.11
N GLU A 3 13.92 -80.38 75.25
CA GLU A 3 13.53 -81.78 75.32
C GLU A 3 12.02 -81.87 75.08
N LEU A 4 11.63 -82.45 73.93
CA LEU A 4 10.22 -82.59 73.58
C LEU A 4 9.60 -83.58 74.57
N ASN A 5 8.68 -83.11 75.40
CA ASN A 5 8.06 -83.94 76.41
C ASN A 5 6.55 -84.05 76.16
N PRO A 6 6.03 -85.23 75.78
CA PRO A 6 6.74 -86.49 75.62
C PRO A 6 7.59 -86.58 74.34
N PRO A 7 8.56 -87.52 74.26
CA PRO A 7 9.54 -87.62 73.19
C PRO A 7 8.98 -87.70 71.76
N LEU A 8 9.83 -87.43 70.77
CA LEU A 8 9.46 -87.61 69.35
C LEU A 8 9.19 -89.11 69.11
N GLY A 9 8.08 -89.42 68.44
CA GLY A 9 7.65 -90.81 68.23
C GLY A 9 6.74 -91.38 69.33
N THR A 10 6.38 -90.62 70.36
CA THR A 10 5.31 -91.03 71.30
C THR A 10 3.95 -91.04 70.60
N THR A 11 3.28 -92.19 70.60
CA THR A 11 2.01 -92.46 69.89
C THR A 11 0.81 -92.56 70.82
N THR A 12 0.85 -91.90 71.99
CA THR A 12 -0.32 -91.85 72.86
C THR A 12 -1.46 -91.06 72.20
N PRO A 13 -2.73 -91.47 72.39
CA PRO A 13 -3.88 -90.80 71.77
C PRO A 13 -3.92 -89.30 72.04
N GLU A 14 -3.52 -88.87 73.24
CA GLU A 14 -3.51 -87.47 73.67
C GLU A 14 -2.50 -86.66 72.85
N ILE A 15 -1.30 -87.19 72.64
CA ILE A 15 -0.23 -86.50 71.90
C ILE A 15 -0.51 -86.51 70.40
N PHE A 16 -1.09 -87.60 69.90
CA PHE A 16 -1.58 -87.64 68.53
C PHE A 16 -2.66 -86.59 68.30
N LEU A 17 -3.65 -86.52 69.20
CA LEU A 17 -4.73 -85.53 69.12
C LEU A 17 -4.21 -84.10 69.23
N ASP A 18 -3.27 -83.82 70.14
CA ASP A 18 -2.67 -82.50 70.30
C ASP A 18 -1.83 -82.10 69.08
N ASN A 19 -1.08 -83.03 68.48
CA ASN A 19 -0.37 -82.79 67.24
C ASN A 19 -1.32 -82.52 66.07
N VAL A 20 -2.44 -83.26 65.98
CA VAL A 20 -3.47 -83.05 64.94
C VAL A 20 -4.15 -81.70 65.11
N LYS A 21 -4.54 -81.33 66.33
CA LYS A 21 -5.11 -80.00 66.63
C LYS A 21 -4.12 -78.88 66.29
N ARG A 22 -2.85 -79.01 66.68
CA ARG A 22 -1.82 -78.02 66.38
C ARG A 22 -1.54 -77.90 64.88
N ALA A 23 -1.51 -79.03 64.16
CA ALA A 23 -1.35 -79.02 62.71
C ALA A 23 -2.55 -78.34 62.03
N ASP A 24 -3.77 -78.61 62.51
CA ASP A 24 -4.98 -77.93 62.04
C ASP A 24 -4.92 -76.42 62.31
N GLU A 25 -4.50 -76.00 63.50
CA GLU A 25 -4.31 -74.59 63.84
C GLU A 25 -3.20 -73.92 63.00
N LEU A 26 -2.09 -74.61 62.74
CA LEU A 26 -0.98 -74.09 61.93
C LEU A 26 -1.38 -73.93 60.46
N VAL A 27 -2.13 -74.87 59.89
CA VAL A 27 -2.48 -74.87 58.46
C VAL A 27 -3.77 -74.08 58.20
N ASN A 28 -4.79 -74.29 59.02
CA ASN A 28 -6.16 -73.78 58.83
C ASN A 28 -6.54 -72.66 59.80
N GLY A 29 -5.71 -72.32 60.79
CA GLY A 29 -5.96 -71.24 61.74
C GLY A 29 -5.72 -69.82 61.20
N PRO A 30 -6.16 -68.79 61.93
CA PRO A 30 -5.95 -67.39 61.55
C PRO A 30 -4.46 -67.02 61.50
N ALA A 31 -4.14 -65.86 60.94
CA ALA A 31 -2.77 -65.35 60.89
C ALA A 31 -2.27 -65.06 62.32
N GLY A 32 -1.19 -65.73 62.73
CA GLY A 32 -0.60 -65.62 64.06
C GLY A 32 0.54 -66.63 64.24
N THR A 33 0.86 -66.92 65.50
CA THR A 33 1.87 -67.93 65.86
C THR A 33 1.25 -68.99 66.78
N VAL A 34 1.61 -70.25 66.57
CA VAL A 34 1.25 -71.37 67.42
C VAL A 34 2.55 -72.04 67.89
N ASN A 35 2.70 -72.22 69.20
CA ASN A 35 3.90 -72.85 69.73
C ASN A 35 3.96 -74.32 69.32
N ASP A 36 5.15 -74.75 68.90
CA ASP A 36 5.45 -76.15 68.66
C ASP A 36 5.47 -76.95 69.98
N ARG A 37 5.84 -78.23 69.89
CA ARG A 37 5.86 -79.10 71.07
C ARG A 37 6.99 -78.75 72.06
N GLY A 38 8.02 -78.04 71.60
CA GLY A 38 9.12 -77.52 72.42
C GLY A 38 8.82 -76.15 73.02
N GLY A 39 7.67 -75.54 72.68
CA GLY A 39 7.30 -74.20 73.12
C GLY A 39 7.77 -73.08 72.20
N GLU A 40 8.38 -73.39 71.06
CA GLU A 40 8.87 -72.39 70.10
C GLU A 40 7.74 -71.93 69.18
N PRO A 41 7.54 -70.62 69.01
CA PRO A 41 6.46 -70.09 68.18
C PRO A 41 6.71 -70.40 66.69
N LEU A 42 5.74 -71.05 66.04
CA LEU A 42 5.72 -71.25 64.60
C LEU A 42 4.64 -70.35 63.97
N ASP A 43 4.99 -69.67 62.88
CA ASP A 43 4.02 -68.90 62.10
C ASP A 43 2.97 -69.84 61.47
N THR A 44 1.69 -69.47 61.57
CA THR A 44 0.64 -70.17 60.83
C THR A 44 0.80 -69.95 59.33
N TRP A 45 0.21 -70.82 58.51
CA TRP A 45 0.24 -70.71 57.05
C TRP A 45 -0.24 -69.33 56.58
N ARG A 46 -1.33 -68.82 57.15
CA ARG A 46 -1.84 -67.48 56.81
C ARG A 46 -0.88 -66.35 57.23
N GLN A 47 -0.13 -66.50 58.33
CA GLN A 47 0.89 -65.53 58.74
C GLN A 47 2.10 -65.56 57.80
N MET A 48 2.56 -66.74 57.40
CA MET A 48 3.62 -66.87 56.39
C MET A 48 3.18 -66.29 55.04
N MET A 49 1.93 -66.48 54.63
CA MET A 49 1.39 -65.83 53.44
C MET A 49 1.39 -64.30 53.59
N ALA A 50 0.95 -63.77 54.73
CA ALA A 50 0.93 -62.32 54.97
C ALA A 50 2.34 -61.71 54.96
N LYS A 51 3.31 -62.33 55.63
CA LYS A 51 4.72 -61.91 55.61
C LYS A 51 5.34 -62.02 54.21
N ASN A 52 5.02 -63.08 53.46
CA ASN A 52 5.45 -63.20 52.07
C ASN A 52 4.80 -62.15 51.19
N ASP A 53 3.54 -61.78 51.43
CA ASP A 53 2.85 -60.73 50.69
C ASP A 53 3.43 -59.36 51.02
N GLU A 54 3.80 -59.10 52.28
CA GLU A 54 4.55 -57.90 52.69
C GLU A 54 5.93 -57.85 52.00
N ILE A 55 6.69 -58.95 52.00
CA ILE A 55 7.99 -59.03 51.31
C ILE A 55 7.83 -58.84 49.81
N ARG A 56 6.79 -59.42 49.18
CA ARG A 56 6.45 -59.17 47.78
C ARG A 56 6.11 -57.69 47.56
N GLN A 57 5.26 -57.10 48.38
CA GLN A 57 4.92 -55.68 48.29
C GLN A 57 6.11 -54.75 48.55
N ASN A 58 7.17 -55.21 49.22
CA ASN A 58 8.37 -54.41 49.49
C ASN A 58 9.50 -54.63 48.46
N LEU A 59 9.58 -55.80 47.82
CA LEU A 59 10.59 -56.12 46.79
C LEU A 59 10.08 -55.93 45.35
N ILE A 60 8.79 -56.12 45.07
CA ILE A 60 8.18 -55.85 43.75
C ILE A 60 8.31 -54.38 43.35
N PRO A 61 8.13 -53.36 44.24
CA PRO A 61 8.32 -51.97 43.88
C PRO A 61 9.76 -51.61 43.55
N LEU A 62 10.73 -52.43 43.97
CA LEU A 62 12.14 -52.27 43.64
C LEU A 62 12.51 -52.88 42.27
N SER A 63 11.53 -53.48 41.57
CA SER A 63 11.60 -54.09 40.22
C SER A 63 12.91 -54.83 39.93
N LYS A 64 12.86 -56.17 39.92
CA LYS A 64 13.94 -57.01 39.38
C LYS A 64 14.37 -56.48 38.01
N GLN A 65 15.62 -56.03 37.89
CA GLN A 65 16.17 -55.58 36.61
C GLN A 65 16.46 -56.81 35.73
N TYR A 66 15.79 -56.90 34.58
CA TYR A 66 16.00 -57.99 33.65
C TYR A 66 17.11 -57.66 32.66
N MET A 67 17.85 -58.67 32.21
CA MET A 67 18.88 -58.46 31.18
C MET A 67 18.28 -58.22 29.79
N THR A 68 17.08 -58.76 29.52
CA THR A 68 16.39 -58.62 28.23
C THR A 68 14.88 -58.49 28.43
N LEU A 69 14.21 -57.86 27.46
CA LEU A 69 12.75 -57.76 27.44
C LEU A 69 12.09 -59.16 27.45
N ALA A 70 12.66 -60.14 26.76
CA ALA A 70 12.14 -61.51 26.73
C ALA A 70 12.18 -62.18 28.12
N ALA A 71 13.24 -61.95 28.89
CA ALA A 71 13.32 -62.44 30.26
C ALA A 71 12.29 -61.77 31.18
N ALA A 72 12.06 -60.47 31.00
CA ALA A 72 11.00 -59.76 31.73
C ALA A 72 9.60 -60.30 31.36
N GLN A 73 9.37 -60.55 30.08
CA GLN A 73 8.09 -61.07 29.57
C GLN A 73 7.83 -62.52 30.01
N ALA A 74 8.88 -63.33 30.17
CA ALA A 74 8.76 -64.67 30.73
C ALA A 74 8.38 -64.67 32.22
N ASP A 75 8.71 -63.60 32.95
CA ASP A 75 8.42 -63.42 34.38
C ASP A 75 7.12 -62.63 34.63
N ILE A 76 6.25 -62.50 33.62
CA ILE A 76 5.06 -61.66 33.65
C ILE A 76 4.10 -61.98 34.79
N ALA A 77 4.05 -63.25 35.23
CA ALA A 77 3.23 -63.67 36.36
C ALA A 77 3.60 -62.96 37.68
N ASN A 78 4.83 -62.48 37.79
CA ASN A 78 5.34 -61.76 38.96
C ASN A 78 5.34 -60.22 38.78
N ILE A 79 4.82 -59.72 37.66
CA ILE A 79 4.68 -58.29 37.36
C ILE A 79 3.18 -58.00 37.27
N PRO A 80 2.52 -57.46 38.31
CA PRO A 80 1.08 -57.25 38.29
C PRO A 80 0.62 -56.36 37.13
N GLU A 81 -0.59 -56.57 36.64
CA GLU A 81 -1.17 -55.71 35.59
C GLU A 81 -1.20 -54.24 36.03
N GLY A 82 -0.82 -53.34 35.13
CA GLY A 82 -0.64 -51.90 35.39
C GLY A 82 0.66 -51.53 36.09
N SER A 83 1.45 -52.51 36.56
CA SER A 83 2.76 -52.25 37.17
C SER A 83 3.87 -52.15 36.13
N THR A 84 4.90 -51.36 36.46
CA THR A 84 6.09 -51.18 35.63
C THR A 84 7.26 -52.06 36.09
N THR A 85 8.13 -52.41 35.16
CA THR A 85 9.43 -53.03 35.41
C THR A 85 10.48 -52.51 34.42
N TYR A 86 11.75 -52.88 34.63
CA TYR A 86 12.86 -52.41 33.81
C TYR A 86 13.69 -53.57 33.25
N TYR A 87 14.16 -53.39 32.02
CA TYR A 87 15.20 -54.26 31.46
C TYR A 87 16.40 -53.43 30.95
N ARG A 88 17.59 -54.04 30.92
CA ARG A 88 18.83 -53.40 30.49
C ARG A 88 18.77 -52.99 29.02
N SER A 89 19.29 -51.82 28.68
CA SER A 89 19.30 -51.38 27.28
C SER A 89 20.13 -52.34 26.41
N PRO A 90 19.62 -52.81 25.27
CA PRO A 90 20.38 -53.71 24.39
C PRO A 90 21.59 -53.06 23.73
N ASP A 91 21.58 -51.73 23.61
CA ASP A 91 22.55 -50.90 22.91
C ASP A 91 23.36 -49.98 23.84
N ASP A 92 23.21 -50.15 25.16
CA ASP A 92 23.80 -49.31 26.21
C ASP A 92 23.53 -47.79 26.07
N SER A 93 22.54 -47.38 25.27
CA SER A 93 22.17 -45.96 25.12
C SER A 93 21.56 -45.36 26.39
N VAL A 94 20.96 -46.20 27.25
CA VAL A 94 20.41 -45.85 28.56
C VAL A 94 20.73 -46.96 29.57
N LEU A 95 20.64 -46.69 30.86
CA LEU A 95 20.90 -47.74 31.87
C LEU A 95 19.82 -48.84 31.84
N ALA A 96 18.55 -48.43 31.68
CA ALA A 96 17.43 -49.35 31.59
C ALA A 96 16.22 -48.71 30.88
N VAL A 97 15.38 -49.57 30.29
CA VAL A 97 14.13 -49.23 29.61
C VAL A 97 12.94 -49.68 30.45
N GLU A 98 11.98 -48.77 30.68
CA GLU A 98 10.75 -49.06 31.41
C GLU A 98 9.68 -49.69 30.51
N VAL A 99 9.03 -50.73 31.03
CA VAL A 99 7.87 -51.38 30.40
C VAL A 99 6.78 -51.59 31.44
N MET A 100 5.52 -51.56 31.00
CA MET A 100 4.35 -51.80 31.84
C MET A 100 3.68 -53.09 31.42
N ASN A 101 3.23 -53.89 32.39
CA ASN A 101 2.34 -55.01 32.08
C ASN A 101 0.95 -54.50 31.71
N VAL A 102 0.60 -54.57 30.44
CA VAL A 102 -0.74 -54.28 29.92
C VAL A 102 -1.40 -55.61 29.57
N SER A 103 -2.29 -56.08 30.44
CA SER A 103 -3.08 -57.31 30.27
C SER A 103 -2.25 -58.55 29.89
N GLY A 104 -1.10 -58.74 30.54
CA GLY A 104 -0.22 -59.89 30.35
C GLY A 104 0.88 -59.68 29.30
N THR A 105 0.97 -58.49 28.70
CA THR A 105 2.02 -58.15 27.72
C THR A 105 2.77 -56.90 28.15
N LEU A 106 4.10 -56.96 28.16
CA LEU A 106 4.94 -55.82 28.46
C LEU A 106 4.95 -54.85 27.28
N GLN A 107 4.49 -53.62 27.54
CA GLN A 107 4.46 -52.54 26.58
C GLN A 107 5.42 -51.43 27.02
N PRO A 108 6.17 -50.81 26.09
CA PRO A 108 7.04 -49.69 26.43
C PRO A 108 6.21 -48.50 26.91
N THR A 109 6.62 -47.89 28.02
CA THR A 109 5.99 -46.66 28.52
C THR A 109 6.57 -45.40 27.85
N GLY A 110 7.72 -45.55 27.19
CA GLY A 110 8.51 -44.45 26.64
C GLY A 110 9.47 -43.80 27.64
N ARG A 111 9.40 -44.14 28.94
CA ARG A 111 10.32 -43.64 29.96
C ARG A 111 11.61 -44.47 29.97
N LYS A 112 12.76 -43.81 30.17
CA LYS A 112 14.09 -44.43 30.21
C LYS A 112 14.91 -43.84 31.36
N MET A 113 15.83 -44.62 31.93
CA MET A 113 16.77 -44.15 32.96
C MET A 113 18.10 -43.74 32.29
N PRO A 114 18.45 -42.45 32.25
CA PRO A 114 19.67 -41.97 31.59
C PRO A 114 20.93 -42.46 32.32
N SER A 115 22.03 -42.62 31.57
CA SER A 115 23.34 -42.94 32.16
C SER A 115 24.03 -41.69 32.71
N GLN A 116 24.98 -41.85 33.64
CA GLN A 116 25.79 -40.72 34.12
C GLN A 116 26.55 -40.06 32.97
N ALA A 117 27.05 -40.83 32.01
CA ALA A 117 27.72 -40.31 30.82
C ALA A 117 26.78 -39.42 29.98
N GLU A 118 25.50 -39.77 29.90
CA GLU A 118 24.50 -38.96 29.17
C GLU A 118 24.09 -37.71 29.95
N ILE A 119 24.04 -37.78 31.28
CA ILE A 119 23.84 -36.60 32.15
C ILE A 119 25.05 -35.65 32.03
N ASP A 120 26.27 -36.19 32.00
CA ASP A 120 27.50 -35.41 31.85
C ASP A 120 27.61 -34.79 30.45
N ASP A 121 27.19 -35.51 29.40
CA ASP A 121 27.11 -35.00 28.03
C ASP A 121 26.10 -33.86 27.90
N ILE A 122 24.96 -33.94 28.59
CA ILE A 122 23.98 -32.84 28.67
C ILE A 122 24.58 -31.63 29.42
N ASN A 123 25.23 -31.86 30.56
CA ASN A 123 25.85 -30.80 31.36
C ASN A 123 27.03 -30.11 30.67
N THR A 124 27.76 -30.82 29.81
CA THR A 124 28.82 -30.22 28.98
C THR A 124 28.29 -29.50 27.75
N ARG A 125 27.01 -29.69 27.40
CA ARG A 125 26.39 -29.05 26.24
C ARG A 125 25.50 -27.87 26.59
N ILE A 126 25.02 -27.75 27.83
CA ILE A 126 24.13 -26.67 28.28
C ILE A 126 24.76 -25.97 29.48
N PHE A 127 25.10 -24.69 29.30
CA PHE A 127 25.71 -23.84 30.31
C PHE A 127 24.76 -22.73 30.71
N TYR A 128 24.47 -22.64 32.01
CA TYR A 128 23.86 -21.44 32.58
C TYR A 128 24.97 -20.49 33.01
N GLY A 129 24.91 -19.24 32.57
CA GLY A 129 25.94 -18.27 32.89
C GLY A 129 25.87 -17.88 34.38
N SER A 130 27.04 -17.84 35.02
CA SER A 130 27.22 -17.28 36.35
C SER A 130 27.00 -15.77 36.35
N ASP A 131 26.99 -15.11 37.51
CA ASP A 131 26.80 -13.65 37.60
C ASP A 131 27.86 -12.85 36.83
N GLU A 132 29.06 -13.40 36.64
CA GLU A 132 30.15 -12.78 35.87
C GLU A 132 30.06 -13.03 34.36
N ASP A 133 29.28 -14.02 33.92
CA ASP A 133 29.12 -14.33 32.50
C ASP A 133 28.18 -13.33 31.80
N PRO A 134 28.45 -12.97 30.53
CA PRO A 134 27.60 -12.06 29.77
C PRO A 134 26.27 -12.71 29.34
N PHE A 135 26.15 -14.04 29.47
CA PHE A 135 24.99 -14.81 29.06
C PHE A 135 24.22 -15.43 30.24
N VAL A 136 22.93 -15.70 30.02
CA VAL A 136 22.07 -16.47 30.91
C VAL A 136 22.19 -17.95 30.58
N TYR A 137 22.26 -18.26 29.29
CA TYR A 137 22.20 -19.62 28.77
C TYR A 137 23.06 -19.74 27.51
N LYS A 138 23.76 -20.86 27.35
CA LYS A 138 24.50 -21.21 26.15
C LYS A 138 24.42 -22.71 25.91
N GLN A 139 24.15 -23.11 24.68
CA GLN A 139 24.18 -24.49 24.21
C GLN A 139 25.27 -24.69 23.17
N ILE A 140 25.97 -25.83 23.24
CA ILE A 140 26.97 -26.24 22.24
C ILE A 140 26.63 -27.59 21.60
N ASP A 141 27.09 -27.81 20.38
CA ASP A 141 27.00 -29.11 19.69
C ASP A 141 28.08 -30.09 20.17
N SER A 142 28.05 -31.32 19.61
CA SER A 142 29.01 -32.39 19.91
C SER A 142 30.46 -32.08 19.48
N GLN A 143 30.69 -31.00 18.73
CA GLN A 143 32.00 -30.56 18.25
C GLN A 143 32.51 -29.34 19.04
N GLY A 144 31.73 -28.83 19.99
CA GLY A 144 32.08 -27.69 20.83
C GLY A 144 31.62 -26.33 20.29
N ASN A 145 30.88 -26.29 19.17
CA ASN A 145 30.41 -25.04 18.58
C ASN A 145 29.15 -24.56 19.29
N ILE A 146 29.02 -23.26 19.45
CA ILE A 146 27.80 -22.65 20.02
C ILE A 146 26.65 -22.82 19.04
N ILE A 147 25.56 -23.44 19.47
CA ILE A 147 24.34 -23.61 18.66
C ILE A 147 23.19 -22.76 19.18
N ASP A 148 23.20 -22.36 20.45
CA ASP A 148 22.23 -21.42 21.00
C ASP A 148 22.89 -20.60 22.12
N ILE A 149 22.57 -19.32 22.27
CA ILE A 149 23.04 -18.50 23.40
C ILE A 149 22.05 -17.38 23.67
N ILE A 150 21.68 -17.19 24.95
CA ILE A 150 20.80 -16.13 25.43
C ILE A 150 21.60 -15.26 26.38
N PHE A 151 21.72 -13.98 26.08
CA PHE A 151 22.46 -13.00 26.84
C PHE A 151 21.64 -12.39 27.98
N LYS A 152 22.30 -11.93 29.06
CA LYS A 152 21.60 -11.27 30.20
C LYS A 152 20.88 -9.98 29.81
N ASN A 153 21.27 -9.38 28.70
CA ASN A 153 20.62 -8.21 28.12
C ASN A 153 19.38 -8.56 27.27
N GLY A 154 18.97 -9.84 27.22
CA GLY A 154 17.76 -10.30 26.53
C GLY A 154 17.94 -10.71 25.06
N LYS A 155 19.15 -10.63 24.49
CA LYS A 155 19.41 -11.10 23.11
C LYS A 155 19.61 -12.61 23.04
N SER A 156 19.09 -13.28 22.01
CA SER A 156 19.36 -14.70 21.75
C SER A 156 19.91 -14.97 20.35
N TYR A 157 20.72 -16.03 20.19
CA TYR A 157 21.31 -16.45 18.91
C TYR A 157 21.31 -17.96 18.78
N ARG A 158 20.58 -18.49 17.78
CA ARG A 158 20.59 -19.92 17.40
C ARG A 158 21.30 -20.12 16.06
N ILE A 159 22.25 -21.05 15.99
CA ILE A 159 23.06 -21.35 14.79
C ILE A 159 22.55 -22.66 14.19
N GLY A 160 21.98 -22.61 12.97
CA GLY A 160 21.61 -23.81 12.19
C GLY A 160 20.20 -23.87 11.61
N GLU A 161 19.29 -22.95 11.91
CA GLU A 161 17.97 -22.92 11.25
C GLU A 161 18.06 -22.20 9.88
N ARG A 162 18.17 -22.98 8.80
CA ARG A 162 17.55 -22.65 7.51
C ARG A 162 16.80 -23.87 6.99
N GLU A 163 15.48 -23.79 6.93
CA GLU A 163 14.67 -24.29 5.81
C GLU A 163 13.21 -23.81 5.97
N ASN A 164 12.79 -22.95 5.02
CA ASN A 164 11.42 -22.72 4.53
C ASN A 164 11.11 -21.25 4.17
N ILE A 165 11.97 -20.61 3.38
CA ILE A 165 11.54 -19.62 2.35
C ILE A 165 12.55 -19.66 1.20
N SER A 166 12.53 -20.69 0.34
CA SER A 166 13.21 -20.61 -0.96
C SER A 166 12.85 -21.77 -1.89
N ASP A 167 11.63 -21.75 -2.44
CA ASP A 167 11.45 -22.16 -3.83
C ASP A 167 11.04 -20.90 -4.60
N GLY A 168 12.01 -20.21 -5.20
CA GLY A 168 11.70 -19.15 -6.17
C GLY A 168 12.63 -17.94 -6.25
N VAL A 169 13.67 -17.79 -5.43
CA VAL A 169 14.57 -16.62 -5.53
C VAL A 169 16.03 -17.09 -5.68
N SER A 170 16.57 -16.92 -6.87
CA SER A 170 17.96 -17.19 -7.23
C SER A 170 18.91 -16.08 -6.73
N GLU A 171 18.79 -15.65 -5.48
CA GLU A 171 19.67 -14.64 -4.89
C GLU A 171 20.38 -15.22 -3.66
N LYS A 172 21.69 -15.41 -3.79
CA LYS A 172 22.56 -15.86 -2.71
C LYS A 172 22.80 -14.70 -1.75
N ILE A 173 22.39 -14.86 -0.48
CA ILE A 173 22.79 -14.00 0.63
C ILE A 173 24.30 -14.21 0.87
N THR A 174 25.12 -13.17 0.70
CA THR A 174 26.59 -13.31 0.75
C THR A 174 27.24 -12.77 2.03
N ALA A 175 26.63 -11.80 2.73
CA ALA A 175 27.14 -11.33 4.02
C ALA A 175 26.06 -10.62 4.86
N ILE A 176 26.18 -10.69 6.20
CA ILE A 176 25.46 -9.83 7.14
C ILE A 176 26.50 -8.95 7.85
N LYS A 177 26.48 -7.64 7.61
CA LYS A 177 27.36 -6.69 8.31
C LYS A 177 26.57 -5.97 9.39
N THR A 178 27.14 -5.88 10.58
CA THR A 178 26.58 -5.13 11.70
C THR A 178 27.52 -3.97 12.03
N TYR A 179 27.10 -2.73 11.79
CA TYR A 179 27.82 -1.54 12.21
C TYR A 179 26.96 -0.77 13.20
N SER A 180 27.42 -0.70 14.45
CA SER A 180 26.97 0.11 15.62
C SER A 180 25.50 0.51 15.81
N GLN A 181 24.55 0.03 14.99
CA GLN A 181 23.08 0.00 15.12
C GLN A 181 22.37 -0.47 13.81
N ILE A 182 23.07 -0.94 12.76
CA ILE A 182 22.49 -1.34 11.46
C ILE A 182 22.85 -2.80 11.10
N ALA A 183 21.91 -3.57 10.54
CA ALA A 183 22.17 -4.89 9.93
C ALA A 183 21.82 -4.88 8.43
N SER A 184 22.72 -5.30 7.54
CA SER A 184 22.46 -5.41 6.09
C SER A 184 22.58 -6.85 5.56
N ILE A 185 21.95 -7.16 4.42
CA ILE A 185 22.03 -8.41 3.66
C ILE A 185 22.57 -8.05 2.29
N ASP A 186 23.75 -8.52 1.88
CA ASP A 186 24.36 -8.17 0.59
C ASP A 186 23.96 -9.13 -0.57
N ASP A 187 23.76 -8.55 -1.77
CA ASP A 187 23.61 -9.25 -3.04
C ASP A 187 24.97 -9.80 -3.55
N TYR A 188 24.94 -10.63 -4.61
CA TYR A 188 26.15 -11.26 -5.16
C TYR A 188 27.13 -10.28 -5.84
N THR A 189 26.73 -9.02 -6.04
CA THR A 189 27.58 -7.94 -6.56
C THR A 189 28.21 -7.11 -5.45
N GLY A 190 27.88 -7.41 -4.18
CA GLY A 190 28.47 -6.78 -3.00
C GLY A 190 27.73 -5.53 -2.52
N GLY A 191 26.50 -5.28 -2.97
CA GLY A 191 25.68 -4.21 -2.43
C GLY A 191 24.51 -4.72 -1.60
N SER A 192 24.10 -3.97 -0.57
CA SER A 192 23.07 -4.42 0.37
C SER A 192 21.67 -4.53 -0.29
N ALA A 193 21.08 -5.72 -0.29
CA ALA A 193 19.74 -6.06 -0.73
C ALA A 193 18.66 -5.75 0.33
N ILE A 194 18.98 -5.81 1.62
CA ILE A 194 18.11 -5.40 2.74
C ILE A 194 18.99 -4.73 3.80
N ALA A 195 18.59 -3.64 4.45
CA ALA A 195 19.25 -3.23 5.70
C ALA A 195 18.35 -2.47 6.66
N VAL A 196 18.70 -2.54 7.94
CA VAL A 196 18.01 -1.87 9.02
C VAL A 196 18.84 -0.69 9.46
N THR A 197 18.32 0.53 9.39
CA THR A 197 19.03 1.78 9.69
C THR A 197 19.09 2.08 11.21
N PRO A 198 19.90 3.05 11.68
CA PRO A 198 20.07 3.34 13.10
C PRO A 198 18.82 3.86 13.81
N ASP A 199 17.90 4.44 13.05
CA ASP A 199 16.57 4.88 13.50
C ASP A 199 15.51 3.75 13.47
N GLY A 200 15.91 2.53 13.08
CA GLY A 200 15.10 1.33 13.23
C GLY A 200 14.20 0.96 12.05
N MET A 201 14.30 1.62 10.89
CA MET A 201 13.54 1.20 9.71
C MET A 201 14.27 0.14 8.90
N VAL A 202 13.49 -0.65 8.17
CA VAL A 202 13.98 -1.73 7.30
C VAL A 202 13.87 -1.29 5.83
N TRP A 203 14.98 -1.34 5.11
CA TRP A 203 15.11 -1.10 3.66
C TRP A 203 15.24 -2.42 2.90
N ILE A 204 14.70 -2.48 1.68
CA ILE A 204 14.89 -3.57 0.72
C ILE A 204 15.17 -2.97 -0.68
N ARG A 205 16.34 -3.27 -1.25
CA ARG A 205 16.80 -2.80 -2.57
C ARG A 205 15.91 -3.35 -3.68
N GLY A 206 15.62 -2.54 -4.69
CA GLY A 206 14.79 -2.96 -5.84
C GLY A 206 13.28 -2.97 -5.57
N LEU A 207 12.82 -2.74 -4.35
CA LEU A 207 11.39 -2.63 -4.04
C LEU A 207 10.75 -1.30 -4.47
N ALA A 208 11.52 -0.31 -4.93
CA ALA A 208 10.96 0.98 -5.37
C ALA A 208 9.86 0.80 -6.44
N ILE A 209 10.11 -0.05 -7.45
CA ILE A 209 9.16 -0.32 -8.54
C ILE A 209 7.95 -1.16 -8.05
N PRO A 210 8.13 -2.28 -7.32
CA PRO A 210 7.03 -3.02 -6.69
C PRO A 210 6.18 -2.19 -5.71
N ILE A 211 6.79 -1.38 -4.84
CA ILE A 211 6.10 -0.51 -3.88
C ILE A 211 5.34 0.59 -4.61
N GLN A 212 5.94 1.23 -5.62
CA GLN A 212 5.21 2.14 -6.51
C GLN A 212 3.99 1.45 -7.12
N LYS A 213 4.13 0.21 -7.60
CA LYS A 213 2.99 -0.56 -8.11
C LYS A 213 1.96 -0.90 -7.04
N ILE A 214 2.29 -0.96 -5.74
CA ILE A 214 1.33 -1.22 -4.66
C ILE A 214 0.53 0.03 -4.30
N TYR A 215 1.20 1.19 -4.18
CA TYR A 215 0.61 2.44 -3.69
C TYR A 215 0.20 3.44 -4.77
N ALA A 216 0.62 3.23 -6.03
CA ALA A 216 0.13 3.98 -7.18
C ALA A 216 -1.41 3.92 -7.23
N ILE A 217 -2.01 4.97 -7.79
CA ILE A 217 -3.42 4.93 -8.15
C ILE A 217 -3.58 3.76 -9.14
N LYS A 218 -4.37 2.74 -8.78
CA LYS A 218 -4.54 1.55 -9.62
C LYS A 218 -5.77 1.64 -10.50
N ASN A 219 -6.90 2.09 -9.94
CA ASN A 219 -8.18 2.16 -10.65
C ASN A 219 -9.28 2.93 -9.87
N GLN A 220 -10.39 3.29 -10.55
CA GLN A 220 -11.53 4.04 -9.99
C GLN A 220 -12.26 3.28 -8.87
N SER A 221 -12.40 1.95 -8.99
CA SER A 221 -13.08 1.11 -8.00
C SER A 221 -12.38 1.13 -6.65
N GLN A 222 -11.05 1.13 -6.61
CA GLN A 222 -10.27 1.22 -5.37
C GLN A 222 -10.29 2.63 -4.76
N ILE A 223 -10.40 3.68 -5.57
CA ILE A 223 -10.66 5.05 -5.09
C ILE A 223 -12.07 5.10 -4.48
N ALA A 224 -13.09 4.60 -5.18
CA ALA A 224 -14.47 4.60 -4.70
C ALA A 224 -14.68 3.72 -3.45
N GLN A 225 -14.05 2.54 -3.38
CA GLN A 225 -14.11 1.64 -2.22
C GLN A 225 -13.38 2.19 -1.01
N ALA A 226 -12.20 2.80 -1.19
CA ALA A 226 -11.51 3.46 -0.09
C ALA A 226 -12.28 4.71 0.38
N ILE A 227 -12.90 5.47 -0.54
CA ILE A 227 -13.81 6.57 -0.18
C ILE A 227 -14.99 6.02 0.62
N LYS A 228 -15.59 4.92 0.18
CA LYS A 228 -16.72 4.30 0.88
C LYS A 228 -16.34 3.81 2.28
N ALA A 229 -15.19 3.15 2.40
CA ALA A 229 -14.70 2.62 3.68
C ALA A 229 -14.38 3.72 4.71
N ILE A 230 -13.88 4.89 4.28
CA ILE A 230 -13.64 6.02 5.18
C ILE A 230 -14.94 6.80 5.46
N ALA A 231 -15.86 6.91 4.50
CA ALA A 231 -17.18 7.52 4.70
C ALA A 231 -18.09 6.70 5.64
N GLU A 232 -17.80 5.40 5.84
CA GLU A 232 -18.41 4.56 6.87
C GLU A 232 -17.83 4.81 8.28
N ILE A 233 -16.69 5.52 8.38
CA ILE A 233 -15.98 5.82 9.64
C ILE A 233 -16.20 7.27 10.10
N GLU A 234 -16.36 8.24 9.18
CA GLU A 234 -16.57 9.65 9.51
C GLU A 234 -17.95 10.15 9.06
N ALA A 235 -18.70 10.76 9.98
CA ALA A 235 -20.09 11.17 9.74
C ALA A 235 -20.24 12.46 8.91
N ASP A 236 -19.17 13.24 8.70
CA ASP A 236 -19.23 14.50 7.95
C ASP A 236 -17.95 14.75 7.16
N GLY A 237 -17.99 14.49 5.85
CA GLY A 237 -16.90 14.83 4.91
C GLY A 237 -16.69 13.75 3.84
N LEU A 238 -16.42 14.16 2.59
CA LEU A 238 -15.96 13.21 1.58
C LEU A 238 -14.51 12.86 1.89
N PRO A 239 -14.18 11.58 2.13
CA PRO A 239 -12.86 11.24 2.62
C PRO A 239 -11.79 11.45 1.55
N GLN A 240 -10.75 12.18 1.93
CA GLN A 240 -9.52 12.24 1.17
C GLN A 240 -8.78 10.91 1.27
N ILE A 241 -8.36 10.41 0.12
CA ILE A 241 -7.49 9.25 0.04
C ILE A 241 -6.06 9.73 -0.14
N ARG A 242 -5.19 9.34 0.79
CA ARG A 242 -3.75 9.51 0.61
C ARG A 242 -3.19 8.43 -0.33
N ARG A 243 -2.50 8.85 -1.39
CA ARG A 243 -1.81 7.98 -2.36
C ARG A 243 -0.34 8.37 -2.42
N THR A 244 0.52 7.46 -2.00
CA THR A 244 1.95 7.72 -1.81
C THR A 244 2.77 7.08 -2.93
N PHE A 245 3.79 7.77 -3.41
CA PHE A 245 4.67 7.32 -4.50
C PHE A 245 6.06 7.94 -4.36
N TYR A 246 7.07 7.35 -5.02
CA TYR A 246 8.39 7.98 -5.10
C TYR A 246 8.44 9.01 -6.23
N ALA A 247 9.11 10.13 -5.98
CA ALA A 247 9.12 11.35 -6.78
C ALA A 247 10.40 12.15 -6.52
N MET A 248 10.84 13.03 -7.42
CA MET A 248 11.97 13.92 -7.14
C MET A 248 11.48 15.14 -6.35
N ASP A 249 12.18 15.50 -5.28
CA ASP A 249 11.99 16.76 -4.57
C ASP A 249 12.57 17.93 -5.37
N LYS A 250 12.41 19.16 -4.84
CA LYS A 250 12.90 20.39 -5.50
C LYS A 250 14.41 20.43 -5.75
N SER A 251 15.20 19.62 -5.03
CA SER A 251 16.66 19.54 -5.18
C SER A 251 17.08 18.49 -6.22
N GLY A 252 16.12 17.74 -6.77
CA GLY A 252 16.40 16.60 -7.63
C GLY A 252 16.80 15.36 -6.83
N ALA A 253 16.50 15.27 -5.53
CA ALA A 253 16.64 14.03 -4.78
C ALA A 253 15.33 13.26 -4.88
N LEU A 254 15.36 11.96 -5.17
CA LEU A 254 14.14 11.15 -5.10
C LEU A 254 13.64 11.15 -3.64
N THR A 255 12.34 11.07 -3.40
CA THR A 255 11.73 11.17 -2.09
C THR A 255 10.36 10.53 -2.15
N THR A 256 9.74 10.35 -1.00
CA THR A 256 8.36 9.88 -0.93
C THR A 256 7.41 11.08 -0.94
N GLN A 257 6.55 11.15 -1.93
CA GLN A 257 5.49 12.16 -2.06
C GLN A 257 4.12 11.50 -1.94
N SER A 258 3.10 12.30 -1.60
CA SER A 258 1.72 11.83 -1.61
C SER A 258 0.79 12.81 -2.31
N LEU A 259 -0.27 12.24 -2.87
CA LEU A 259 -1.45 12.94 -3.35
C LEU A 259 -2.57 12.73 -2.35
N LEU A 260 -3.18 13.83 -1.91
CA LEU A 260 -4.46 13.79 -1.21
C LEU A 260 -5.55 13.90 -2.27
N VAL A 261 -6.23 12.79 -2.56
CA VAL A 261 -7.21 12.67 -3.63
C VAL A 261 -8.62 12.79 -3.06
N SER A 262 -9.47 13.60 -3.67
CA SER A 262 -10.90 13.70 -3.36
C SER A 262 -11.76 13.69 -4.63
N ARG A 263 -13.06 13.43 -4.46
CA ARG A 263 -14.04 13.49 -5.53
C ARG A 263 -14.76 14.83 -5.46
N VAL A 264 -14.72 15.59 -6.56
CA VAL A 264 -15.36 16.91 -6.67
C VAL A 264 -16.87 16.72 -6.89
N THR A 265 -17.24 15.86 -7.84
CA THR A 265 -18.63 15.75 -8.32
C THR A 265 -19.34 14.61 -7.63
N LYS A 266 -20.10 14.90 -6.58
CA LYS A 266 -20.98 13.91 -5.93
C LYS A 266 -22.43 14.40 -5.93
N ASN A 267 -23.35 13.49 -6.24
CA ASN A 267 -24.79 13.73 -6.21
C ASN A 267 -25.23 14.93 -7.07
N THR A 268 -24.64 15.09 -8.25
CA THR A 268 -24.96 16.23 -9.15
C THR A 268 -26.28 16.04 -9.91
N GLY A 269 -26.86 14.83 -9.89
CA GLY A 269 -28.04 14.50 -10.69
C GLY A 269 -27.73 14.12 -12.15
N PHE A 270 -26.46 14.19 -12.57
CA PHE A 270 -26.02 13.88 -13.93
C PHE A 270 -25.05 12.70 -13.95
N THR A 271 -25.08 11.94 -15.04
CA THR A 271 -24.19 10.80 -15.30
C THR A 271 -22.85 11.24 -15.89
N LEU A 272 -22.81 12.36 -16.60
CA LEU A 272 -21.58 12.98 -17.08
C LEU A 272 -21.25 14.18 -16.19
N ASN A 273 -20.09 14.16 -15.52
CA ASN A 273 -19.55 15.30 -14.77
C ASN A 273 -18.04 15.39 -15.04
N SER A 274 -17.68 16.12 -16.09
CA SER A 274 -16.37 15.95 -16.73
C SER A 274 -15.76 17.28 -17.18
N TRP A 275 -14.57 17.17 -17.74
CA TRP A 275 -13.82 18.22 -18.41
C TRP A 275 -13.42 19.36 -17.49
N PRO A 276 -12.64 19.14 -16.43
CA PRO A 276 -12.07 20.22 -15.63
C PRO A 276 -10.97 21.03 -16.33
N GLN A 277 -10.52 20.60 -17.51
CA GLN A 277 -9.53 21.30 -18.31
C GLN A 277 -9.86 22.79 -18.48
N GLY A 278 -8.81 23.61 -18.29
CA GLY A 278 -8.87 25.07 -18.37
C GLY A 278 -9.73 25.76 -17.29
N LYS A 279 -10.12 25.04 -16.24
CA LYS A 279 -11.09 25.54 -15.25
C LYS A 279 -10.72 25.23 -13.79
N VAL A 280 -9.44 25.08 -13.51
CA VAL A 280 -8.91 24.99 -12.14
C VAL A 280 -8.22 26.29 -11.83
N CYS A 281 -8.72 27.01 -10.83
CA CYS A 281 -8.14 28.28 -10.37
C CYS A 281 -8.34 28.46 -8.88
N HIS A 282 -7.71 29.47 -8.29
CA HIS A 282 -7.88 29.84 -6.89
C HIS A 282 -7.98 31.36 -6.73
N ASP A 283 -8.56 31.80 -5.61
CA ASP A 283 -8.57 33.21 -5.21
C ASP A 283 -7.48 33.51 -4.17
N SER A 284 -7.32 34.80 -3.82
CA SER A 284 -6.27 35.25 -2.90
C SER A 284 -6.39 34.70 -1.47
N THR A 285 -7.54 34.13 -1.10
CA THR A 285 -7.75 33.48 0.21
C THR A 285 -7.26 32.03 0.24
N GLY A 286 -6.94 31.48 -0.93
CA GLY A 286 -6.60 30.06 -1.10
C GLY A 286 -7.82 29.17 -1.34
N ARG A 287 -9.02 29.75 -1.53
CA ARG A 287 -10.19 28.99 -1.98
C ARG A 287 -9.95 28.49 -3.40
N ILE A 288 -10.17 27.20 -3.59
CA ILE A 288 -9.94 26.50 -4.85
C ILE A 288 -11.27 26.36 -5.58
N TYR A 289 -11.29 26.64 -6.87
CA TYR A 289 -12.44 26.43 -7.75
C TYR A 289 -12.11 25.37 -8.80
N VAL A 290 -12.99 24.39 -8.94
CA VAL A 290 -12.94 23.39 -10.00
C VAL A 290 -14.21 23.50 -10.81
N GLY A 291 -14.10 24.13 -11.98
CA GLY A 291 -15.16 24.13 -12.99
C GLY A 291 -15.14 22.84 -13.80
N TYR A 292 -16.31 22.39 -14.22
CA TYR A 292 -16.54 21.22 -15.07
C TYR A 292 -17.79 21.46 -15.92
N ASN A 293 -18.18 20.51 -16.76
CA ASN A 293 -19.52 20.50 -17.33
C ASN A 293 -20.22 19.20 -16.94
N HIS A 294 -21.54 19.27 -16.82
CA HIS A 294 -22.36 18.10 -16.57
C HIS A 294 -23.54 18.02 -17.54
N ALA A 295 -23.94 16.78 -17.84
CA ALA A 295 -24.95 16.47 -18.83
C ALA A 295 -25.46 15.03 -18.66
N SER A 296 -26.55 14.66 -19.34
CA SER A 296 -27.00 13.26 -19.38
C SER A 296 -26.08 12.37 -20.21
N ALA A 297 -25.35 12.91 -21.19
CA ALA A 297 -24.39 12.17 -22.00
C ALA A 297 -23.44 13.11 -22.75
N HIS A 298 -22.40 12.55 -23.38
CA HIS A 298 -21.49 13.32 -24.21
C HIS A 298 -22.21 13.94 -25.42
N GLY A 299 -22.34 15.27 -25.43
CA GLY A 299 -22.95 16.04 -26.52
C GLY A 299 -24.48 16.12 -26.48
N SER A 300 -25.11 15.74 -25.37
CA SER A 300 -26.55 15.93 -25.15
C SER A 300 -26.92 17.42 -25.03
N SER A 301 -28.21 17.72 -25.22
CA SER A 301 -28.72 19.11 -25.27
C SER A 301 -28.92 19.76 -23.89
N ASP A 302 -28.86 18.97 -22.83
CA ASP A 302 -29.00 19.38 -21.43
C ASP A 302 -27.65 19.73 -20.78
N GLN A 303 -26.60 19.91 -21.58
CA GLN A 303 -25.29 20.27 -21.07
C GLN A 303 -25.32 21.65 -20.38
N LEU A 304 -24.73 21.70 -19.19
CA LEU A 304 -24.59 22.90 -18.38
C LEU A 304 -23.14 23.06 -17.91
N CYS A 305 -22.71 24.32 -17.77
CA CYS A 305 -21.48 24.69 -17.08
C CYS A 305 -21.71 24.65 -15.57
N ALA A 306 -20.76 24.10 -14.82
CA ALA A 306 -20.85 23.98 -13.38
C ALA A 306 -19.48 24.17 -12.72
N LEU A 307 -19.47 24.54 -11.44
CA LEU A 307 -18.28 24.51 -10.60
C LEU A 307 -18.60 24.10 -9.17
N ARG A 308 -17.56 23.70 -8.45
CA ARG A 308 -17.54 23.62 -6.99
C ARG A 308 -16.29 24.29 -6.45
N TYR A 309 -16.37 24.75 -5.21
CA TYR A 309 -15.21 25.29 -4.52
C TYR A 309 -14.86 24.51 -3.25
N SER A 310 -13.63 24.67 -2.80
CA SER A 310 -13.11 24.11 -1.55
C SER A 310 -12.31 25.17 -0.79
N ASP A 311 -12.53 25.25 0.52
CA ASP A 311 -11.85 26.14 1.46
C ASP A 311 -10.78 25.43 2.31
N ASP A 312 -10.56 24.14 2.07
CA ASP A 312 -9.78 23.24 2.94
C ASP A 312 -8.87 22.29 2.15
N GLU A 313 -8.29 22.80 1.05
CA GLU A 313 -7.37 22.07 0.17
C GLU A 313 -8.00 20.80 -0.47
N GLY A 314 -9.28 20.90 -0.84
CA GLY A 314 -10.02 19.83 -1.49
C GLY A 314 -10.43 18.72 -0.53
N LYS A 315 -10.52 18.96 0.78
CA LYS A 315 -11.06 17.97 1.73
C LYS A 315 -12.58 17.91 1.63
N THR A 316 -13.22 19.07 1.58
CA THR A 316 -14.64 19.23 1.35
C THR A 316 -14.90 20.11 0.13
N TRP A 317 -16.07 19.90 -0.46
CA TRP A 317 -16.52 20.61 -1.65
C TRP A 317 -17.90 21.20 -1.40
N SER A 318 -18.12 22.41 -1.91
CA SER A 318 -19.43 23.05 -1.93
C SER A 318 -20.48 22.21 -2.68
N ASP A 319 -21.74 22.62 -2.57
CA ASP A 319 -22.77 22.23 -3.53
C ASP A 319 -22.41 22.71 -4.94
N THR A 320 -23.00 22.05 -5.94
CA THR A 320 -22.83 22.44 -7.34
C THR A 320 -23.37 23.85 -7.55
N ILE A 321 -22.54 24.71 -8.13
CA ILE A 321 -22.93 26.04 -8.61
C ILE A 321 -23.00 25.99 -10.13
N GLU A 322 -24.15 26.36 -10.68
CA GLU A 322 -24.37 26.53 -12.12
C GLU A 322 -24.37 28.04 -12.41
N PRO A 323 -23.31 28.60 -13.03
CA PRO A 323 -23.20 30.03 -13.29
C PRO A 323 -24.38 30.62 -14.06
N ILE A 324 -24.92 29.85 -14.99
CA ILE A 324 -26.10 30.20 -15.78
C ILE A 324 -26.98 28.97 -15.98
N ALA A 325 -28.28 29.21 -16.16
CA ALA A 325 -29.17 28.23 -16.77
C ALA A 325 -28.82 28.05 -18.25
N SER A 326 -29.26 26.94 -18.85
CA SER A 326 -29.10 26.70 -20.29
C SER A 326 -29.67 27.87 -21.11
N GLU A 327 -28.88 28.41 -22.03
CA GLU A 327 -29.32 29.46 -22.95
C GLU A 327 -30.23 28.93 -24.10
N GLY A 328 -30.77 27.71 -23.97
CA GLY A 328 -31.79 27.17 -24.89
C GLY A 328 -31.29 26.86 -26.31
N LYS A 329 -29.98 26.68 -26.49
CA LYS A 329 -29.38 26.29 -27.77
C LYS A 329 -29.41 24.76 -27.95
N ALA A 330 -29.26 24.31 -29.19
CA ALA A 330 -29.46 22.92 -29.60
C ALA A 330 -28.61 21.90 -28.80
N ARG A 331 -27.46 22.32 -28.27
CA ARG A 331 -26.52 21.47 -27.53
C ARG A 331 -26.21 22.01 -26.12
N GLY A 332 -27.10 22.83 -25.57
CA GLY A 332 -26.94 23.37 -24.21
C GLY A 332 -25.90 24.50 -24.10
N SER A 333 -25.36 24.65 -22.90
CA SER A 333 -24.35 25.66 -22.56
C SER A 333 -23.17 25.00 -21.85
N ASP A 334 -21.95 25.31 -22.28
CA ASP A 334 -20.73 24.70 -21.73
C ASP A 334 -19.58 25.69 -21.65
N TRP A 335 -18.53 25.36 -20.90
CA TRP A 335 -17.36 26.20 -20.76
C TRP A 335 -16.05 25.42 -20.65
N TRP A 336 -14.98 26.11 -21.04
CA TRP A 336 -13.63 25.53 -21.15
C TRP A 336 -12.55 26.49 -20.62
N ALA A 337 -12.98 27.62 -20.07
CA ALA A 337 -12.11 28.65 -19.56
C ALA A 337 -12.79 29.28 -18.33
N LEU A 338 -12.17 29.12 -17.15
CA LEU A 338 -12.56 29.73 -15.87
C LEU A 338 -11.30 30.18 -15.15
N GLY A 339 -11.27 31.43 -14.69
CA GLY A 339 -10.15 31.99 -13.93
C GLY A 339 -10.59 33.02 -12.91
N CYS A 340 -9.63 33.46 -12.10
CA CYS A 340 -9.82 34.45 -11.05
C CYS A 340 -8.90 35.65 -11.28
N ASP A 341 -9.39 36.87 -11.10
CA ASP A 341 -8.57 38.08 -11.14
C ASP A 341 -7.98 38.44 -9.77
N SER A 342 -7.14 39.48 -9.72
CA SER A 342 -6.51 39.93 -8.48
C SER A 342 -7.47 40.51 -7.43
N ALA A 343 -8.74 40.72 -7.77
CA ALA A 343 -9.79 41.21 -6.88
C ALA A 343 -10.74 40.09 -6.43
N ASP A 344 -10.33 38.82 -6.60
CA ASP A 344 -11.12 37.62 -6.34
C ASP A 344 -12.41 37.51 -7.18
N HIS A 345 -12.52 38.25 -8.29
CA HIS A 345 -13.64 38.05 -9.21
C HIS A 345 -13.38 36.84 -10.09
N LEU A 346 -14.39 35.99 -10.25
CA LEU A 346 -14.33 34.88 -11.20
C LEU A 346 -14.78 35.33 -12.57
N TRP A 347 -14.12 34.80 -13.60
CA TRP A 347 -14.38 35.07 -15.00
C TRP A 347 -14.50 33.76 -15.76
N GLY A 348 -15.47 33.68 -16.65
CA GLY A 348 -15.67 32.52 -17.50
C GLY A 348 -16.11 32.90 -18.90
N ILE A 349 -15.70 32.11 -19.90
CA ILE A 349 -16.27 32.18 -21.25
C ILE A 349 -17.21 30.99 -21.42
N ILE A 350 -18.50 31.31 -21.53
CA ILE A 350 -19.55 30.31 -21.68
C ILE A 350 -19.98 30.27 -23.15
N ARG A 351 -19.96 29.06 -23.70
CA ARG A 351 -20.36 28.72 -25.07
C ARG A 351 -21.81 28.27 -25.06
N SER A 352 -22.64 28.99 -25.79
CA SER A 352 -24.04 28.64 -26.05
C SER A 352 -24.08 27.86 -27.36
N ARG A 353 -24.06 26.53 -27.26
CA ARG A 353 -23.68 25.66 -28.38
C ARG A 353 -24.87 25.32 -29.26
N GLY A 354 -24.80 25.78 -30.51
CA GLY A 354 -25.77 25.42 -31.55
C GLY A 354 -25.45 24.10 -32.25
N THR A 355 -26.09 23.85 -33.39
CA THR A 355 -25.89 22.63 -34.19
C THR A 355 -24.53 22.58 -34.89
N ASN A 356 -23.92 23.74 -35.12
CA ASN A 356 -22.59 23.91 -35.70
C ASN A 356 -21.96 25.23 -35.19
N ASN A 357 -20.74 25.52 -35.61
CA ASN A 357 -19.98 26.69 -35.19
C ASN A 357 -20.22 27.92 -36.05
N ALA A 358 -21.25 27.95 -36.90
CA ALA A 358 -21.55 29.14 -37.68
C ALA A 358 -21.91 30.31 -36.74
N GLN A 359 -21.50 31.52 -37.11
CA GLN A 359 -21.86 32.73 -36.38
C GLN A 359 -23.38 32.88 -36.30
N GLY A 360 -23.90 33.29 -35.14
CA GLY A 360 -25.33 33.38 -34.85
C GLY A 360 -25.99 32.05 -34.47
N VAL A 361 -25.36 30.92 -34.78
CA VAL A 361 -25.79 29.57 -34.34
C VAL A 361 -25.18 29.23 -32.99
N THR A 362 -23.85 29.36 -32.89
CA THR A 362 -23.08 29.24 -31.63
C THR A 362 -22.54 30.61 -31.23
N ALA A 363 -22.58 30.93 -29.94
CA ALA A 363 -22.08 32.19 -29.37
C ALA A 363 -21.17 31.92 -28.17
N HIS A 364 -20.23 32.83 -27.91
CA HIS A 364 -19.32 32.77 -26.76
C HIS A 364 -19.41 34.07 -25.98
N ASN A 365 -19.79 33.99 -24.71
CA ASN A 365 -20.05 35.15 -23.89
C ASN A 365 -19.11 35.17 -22.69
N ILE A 366 -18.57 36.35 -22.40
CA ILE A 366 -17.81 36.60 -21.17
C ILE A 366 -18.81 36.79 -20.03
N TYR A 367 -18.58 36.08 -18.93
CA TYR A 367 -19.32 36.18 -17.69
C TYR A 367 -18.37 36.50 -16.54
N ARG A 368 -18.88 37.22 -15.54
CA ARG A 368 -18.13 37.58 -14.34
C ARG A 368 -18.98 37.38 -13.08
N SER A 369 -18.36 36.86 -12.03
CA SER A 369 -18.90 36.87 -10.66
C SER A 369 -18.01 37.71 -9.76
N THR A 370 -18.62 38.58 -8.95
CA THR A 370 -17.91 39.46 -8.00
C THR A 370 -18.07 39.03 -6.54
N ASP A 371 -18.70 37.89 -6.31
CA ASP A 371 -19.06 37.35 -5.00
C ASP A 371 -18.63 35.90 -4.87
N ARG A 372 -17.45 35.57 -5.42
CA ARG A 372 -16.81 34.26 -5.33
C ARG A 372 -17.68 33.11 -5.89
N GLY A 373 -18.33 33.39 -7.02
CA GLY A 373 -19.06 32.40 -7.80
C GLY A 373 -20.55 32.30 -7.49
N VAL A 374 -21.09 33.05 -6.52
CA VAL A 374 -22.50 32.94 -6.11
C VAL A 374 -23.44 33.53 -7.17
N THR A 375 -23.14 34.72 -7.69
CA THR A 375 -23.91 35.37 -8.76
C THR A 375 -23.02 35.71 -9.95
N TRP A 376 -23.58 35.56 -11.15
CA TRP A 376 -22.87 35.78 -12.40
C TRP A 376 -23.60 36.78 -13.28
N SER A 377 -22.84 37.67 -13.91
CA SER A 377 -23.32 38.68 -14.84
C SER A 377 -22.68 38.50 -16.20
N LYS A 378 -23.51 38.56 -17.26
CA LYS A 378 -23.05 38.56 -18.64
C LYS A 378 -22.41 39.91 -18.98
N ILE A 379 -21.17 39.90 -19.43
CA ILE A 379 -20.46 41.09 -19.93
C ILE A 379 -20.78 41.30 -21.42
N GLY A 380 -20.70 40.25 -22.23
CA GLY A 380 -21.12 40.28 -23.63
C GLY A 380 -20.44 39.23 -24.51
N GLU A 381 -20.77 39.25 -25.80
CA GLU A 381 -20.34 38.25 -26.79
C GLU A 381 -18.97 38.59 -27.39
N ILE A 382 -18.11 37.58 -27.55
CA ILE A 382 -16.81 37.72 -28.21
C ILE A 382 -16.99 37.70 -29.73
N PRO A 383 -16.57 38.75 -30.47
CA PRO A 383 -16.86 38.89 -31.91
C PRO A 383 -15.85 38.17 -32.83
N LEU A 384 -14.99 37.30 -32.30
CA LEU A 384 -13.97 36.61 -33.09
C LEU A 384 -14.60 35.58 -34.04
N THR A 385 -14.31 35.73 -35.33
CA THR A 385 -14.76 34.81 -36.37
C THR A 385 -13.65 34.49 -37.37
N GLN A 386 -13.90 33.45 -38.16
CA GLN A 386 -13.11 33.08 -39.35
C GLN A 386 -14.06 32.79 -40.51
N THR A 387 -13.76 33.31 -41.69
CA THR A 387 -14.53 32.99 -42.90
C THR A 387 -13.92 31.78 -43.60
N ILE A 388 -14.71 30.73 -43.78
CA ILE A 388 -14.34 29.52 -44.53
C ILE A 388 -15.40 29.29 -45.60
N SER A 389 -14.99 29.29 -46.87
CA SER A 389 -15.88 29.08 -48.02
C SER A 389 -17.14 29.97 -48.00
N GLY A 390 -16.99 31.23 -47.59
CA GLY A 390 -18.08 32.21 -47.55
C GLY A 390 -18.96 32.17 -46.29
N THR A 391 -18.74 31.23 -45.37
CA THR A 391 -19.45 31.15 -44.08
C THR A 391 -18.56 31.64 -42.96
N GLN A 392 -19.08 32.49 -42.06
CA GLN A 392 -18.39 32.88 -40.84
C GLN A 392 -18.61 31.85 -39.75
N TYR A 393 -17.52 31.36 -39.17
CA TYR A 393 -17.50 30.47 -38.03
C TYR A 393 -16.95 31.21 -36.83
N VAL A 394 -17.47 30.90 -35.63
CA VAL A 394 -16.83 31.23 -34.35
C VAL A 394 -15.83 30.11 -33.99
N PRO A 395 -14.90 30.33 -33.03
CA PRO A 395 -14.07 29.24 -32.51
C PRO A 395 -14.88 28.02 -32.08
N GLU A 396 -14.25 26.84 -32.05
CA GLU A 396 -14.85 25.68 -31.39
C GLU A 396 -15.09 26.00 -29.93
N LEU A 397 -14.04 26.46 -29.25
CA LEU A 397 -14.07 26.84 -27.85
C LEU A 397 -12.90 27.78 -27.53
N TYR A 398 -13.01 28.44 -26.38
CA TYR A 398 -11.92 29.15 -25.72
C TYR A 398 -11.42 28.31 -24.55
N HIS A 399 -10.10 28.12 -24.43
CA HIS A 399 -9.53 27.16 -23.49
C HIS A 399 -8.58 27.81 -22.50
N ASP A 400 -8.80 27.51 -21.21
CA ASP A 400 -8.02 28.00 -20.07
C ASP A 400 -8.07 29.52 -19.88
N PHE A 401 -7.85 29.99 -18.65
CA PHE A 401 -7.97 31.41 -18.31
C PHE A 401 -6.83 31.83 -17.39
N LEU A 402 -6.08 32.83 -17.82
CA LEU A 402 -4.95 33.38 -17.07
C LEU A 402 -5.18 34.87 -16.86
N TYR A 403 -5.18 35.30 -15.60
CA TYR A 403 -5.07 36.71 -15.25
C TYR A 403 -3.61 37.13 -15.15
N TYR A 404 -3.27 38.24 -15.81
CA TYR A 404 -1.97 38.90 -15.64
C TYR A 404 -2.07 40.39 -15.96
N ASN A 405 -1.60 41.23 -15.04
CA ASN A 405 -1.43 42.68 -15.22
C ASN A 405 -2.69 43.40 -15.76
N GLY A 406 -3.83 43.20 -15.11
CA GLY A 406 -5.10 43.82 -15.51
C GLY A 406 -5.77 43.19 -16.74
N ARG A 407 -5.15 42.17 -17.33
CA ARG A 407 -5.67 41.48 -18.51
C ARG A 407 -5.98 40.03 -18.23
N MET A 408 -6.93 39.53 -18.98
CA MET A 408 -7.28 38.14 -19.06
C MET A 408 -6.81 37.56 -20.39
N TYR A 409 -6.28 36.33 -20.34
CA TYR A 409 -5.74 35.60 -21.47
C TYR A 409 -6.42 34.24 -21.58
N THR A 410 -6.76 33.83 -22.80
CA THR A 410 -7.35 32.53 -23.10
C THR A 410 -6.84 32.02 -24.45
N GLY A 411 -6.79 30.70 -24.60
CA GLY A 411 -6.61 30.03 -25.87
C GLY A 411 -7.89 30.02 -26.71
N TYR A 412 -7.77 29.82 -28.02
CA TYR A 412 -8.89 29.41 -28.89
C TYR A 412 -8.42 28.49 -30.00
N HIS A 413 -9.33 27.68 -30.54
CA HIS A 413 -9.13 26.96 -31.79
C HIS A 413 -10.43 26.86 -32.58
N PHE A 414 -10.36 26.64 -33.89
CA PHE A 414 -11.52 26.46 -34.75
C PHE A 414 -11.72 24.97 -35.09
N ALA A 415 -12.97 24.50 -35.11
CA ALA A 415 -13.29 23.09 -35.43
C ALA A 415 -13.14 22.77 -36.93
N ASN A 416 -13.33 23.77 -37.80
CA ASN A 416 -13.38 23.60 -39.25
C ASN A 416 -12.09 24.02 -39.95
N SER A 417 -11.02 24.32 -39.20
CA SER A 417 -9.72 24.73 -39.72
C SER A 417 -8.59 24.24 -38.81
N SER A 418 -7.34 24.46 -39.22
CA SER A 418 -6.18 24.24 -38.34
C SER A 418 -5.82 25.48 -37.51
N ARG A 419 -6.66 26.53 -37.54
CA ARG A 419 -6.40 27.79 -36.87
C ARG A 419 -6.51 27.65 -35.35
N MET A 420 -5.45 28.02 -34.65
CA MET A 420 -5.36 28.03 -33.19
C MET A 420 -4.58 29.27 -32.75
N GLY A 421 -5.00 29.90 -31.66
CA GLY A 421 -4.39 31.13 -31.19
C GLY A 421 -4.76 31.50 -29.78
N PHE A 422 -4.48 32.76 -29.45
CA PHE A 422 -4.68 33.33 -28.12
C PHE A 422 -5.44 34.64 -28.23
N LEU A 423 -6.26 34.90 -27.23
CA LEU A 423 -7.01 36.14 -27.08
C LEU A 423 -6.70 36.75 -25.72
N SER A 424 -6.58 38.07 -25.65
CA SER A 424 -6.56 38.80 -24.38
C SER A 424 -7.45 40.02 -24.38
N PHE A 425 -7.96 40.39 -23.21
CA PHE A 425 -8.73 41.61 -22.98
C PHE A 425 -8.41 42.24 -21.63
N ASP A 426 -8.58 43.55 -21.51
CA ASP A 426 -8.50 44.28 -20.24
C ASP A 426 -9.77 44.07 -19.42
N ILE A 427 -9.65 43.75 -18.13
CA ILE A 427 -10.81 43.47 -17.29
C ILE A 427 -11.71 44.69 -17.05
N SER A 428 -11.18 45.91 -17.26
CA SER A 428 -11.94 47.15 -17.12
C SER A 428 -12.80 47.49 -18.33
N ASP A 429 -12.42 47.00 -19.52
CA ASP A 429 -13.18 47.17 -20.76
C ASP A 429 -13.04 45.94 -21.68
N PRO A 430 -13.66 44.80 -21.30
CA PRO A 430 -13.36 43.51 -21.90
C PRO A 430 -13.62 43.40 -23.40
N LEU A 431 -14.69 44.03 -23.92
CA LEU A 431 -15.11 43.83 -25.31
C LEU A 431 -14.37 44.75 -26.30
N ASN A 432 -13.98 45.95 -25.87
CA ASN A 432 -13.32 46.91 -26.75
C ASN A 432 -11.79 46.78 -26.77
N THR A 433 -11.22 46.01 -25.84
CA THR A 433 -9.76 45.84 -25.69
C THR A 433 -9.27 44.44 -26.08
N ILE A 434 -10.13 43.69 -26.78
CA ILE A 434 -9.80 42.37 -27.31
C ILE A 434 -8.63 42.48 -28.29
N THR A 435 -7.63 41.65 -28.05
CA THR A 435 -6.47 41.45 -28.92
C THR A 435 -6.35 39.96 -29.19
N THR A 436 -5.96 39.60 -30.41
CA THR A 436 -5.83 38.19 -30.82
C THR A 436 -4.50 37.94 -31.49
N PHE A 437 -3.98 36.73 -31.35
CA PHE A 437 -2.78 36.25 -31.99
C PHE A 437 -3.01 34.83 -32.53
N ASP A 438 -2.84 34.65 -33.84
CA ASP A 438 -2.89 33.35 -34.50
C ASP A 438 -1.53 32.64 -34.38
N ALA A 439 -1.42 31.72 -33.42
CA ALA A 439 -0.22 30.91 -33.22
C ALA A 439 -0.05 29.86 -34.32
N ILE A 440 -1.16 29.31 -34.82
CA ILE A 440 -1.23 28.43 -35.97
C ILE A 440 -2.20 29.04 -36.97
N ALA A 441 -1.69 29.33 -38.17
CA ALA A 441 -2.49 29.90 -39.24
C ALA A 441 -3.45 28.86 -39.84
N ASP A 442 -4.55 29.35 -40.42
CA ASP A 442 -5.45 28.52 -41.21
C ASP A 442 -4.72 27.83 -42.36
N GLY A 443 -5.03 26.55 -42.58
CA GLY A 443 -4.41 25.70 -43.61
C GLY A 443 -3.00 25.19 -43.27
N ALA A 444 -2.40 25.56 -42.13
CA ALA A 444 -1.08 25.08 -41.73
C ALA A 444 -1.02 23.56 -41.54
N TYR A 445 -2.13 22.97 -41.11
CA TYR A 445 -2.31 21.52 -40.99
C TYR A 445 -3.64 21.07 -41.63
N PRO A 446 -3.79 19.77 -42.00
CA PRO A 446 -5.11 19.18 -42.25
C PRO A 446 -6.04 19.45 -41.05
N THR A 447 -7.34 19.62 -41.27
CA THR A 447 -8.28 20.16 -40.25
C THR A 447 -8.02 19.65 -38.83
N THR A 448 -7.88 20.61 -37.89
CA THR A 448 -7.86 20.44 -36.43
C THR A 448 -6.88 19.39 -35.89
N LYS A 449 -5.59 19.74 -35.75
CA LYS A 449 -4.55 18.84 -35.19
C LYS A 449 -4.04 19.27 -33.83
N LEU A 450 -3.74 20.55 -33.65
CA LEU A 450 -3.24 21.12 -32.42
C LEU A 450 -4.29 22.08 -31.87
N VAL A 451 -4.75 21.83 -30.65
CA VAL A 451 -5.93 22.47 -30.05
C VAL A 451 -5.72 22.72 -28.56
N GLU A 452 -6.66 23.43 -27.94
CA GLU A 452 -6.79 23.54 -26.47
C GLU A 452 -5.46 23.90 -25.78
N PRO A 453 -4.87 25.06 -26.11
CA PRO A 453 -3.68 25.49 -25.41
C PRO A 453 -4.01 25.80 -23.94
N THR A 454 -3.14 25.41 -23.03
CA THR A 454 -3.21 25.78 -21.60
C THR A 454 -2.33 26.98 -21.34
N LEU A 455 -2.56 27.70 -20.24
CA LEU A 455 -1.90 28.96 -19.94
C LEU A 455 -1.30 28.96 -18.51
N GLY A 456 -0.10 29.51 -18.41
CA GLY A 456 0.58 29.88 -17.19
C GLY A 456 1.45 31.12 -17.42
N ILE A 457 1.84 31.79 -16.34
CA ILE A 457 2.71 32.97 -16.38
C ILE A 457 3.97 32.72 -15.54
N ASP A 458 5.15 32.99 -16.09
CA ASP A 458 6.42 32.96 -15.35
C ASP A 458 7.02 34.35 -15.36
N LEU A 459 7.06 34.98 -14.18
CA LEU A 459 7.61 36.32 -13.98
C LEU A 459 9.09 36.30 -13.60
N VAL A 460 9.62 35.13 -13.21
CA VAL A 460 10.95 35.02 -12.60
C VAL A 460 12.05 35.12 -13.65
N GLN A 461 11.77 34.75 -14.90
CA GLN A 461 12.79 34.66 -15.94
C GLN A 461 13.43 36.01 -16.29
N ASP A 462 12.64 37.08 -16.42
CA ASP A 462 13.17 38.40 -16.79
C ASP A 462 12.35 39.60 -16.28
N GLY A 463 11.39 39.38 -15.38
CA GLY A 463 10.56 40.43 -14.80
C GLY A 463 9.46 40.99 -15.70
N THR A 464 9.52 40.81 -17.03
CA THR A 464 8.44 41.22 -17.94
C THR A 464 7.38 40.13 -18.10
N GLY A 465 7.77 38.88 -17.88
CA GLY A 465 6.90 37.71 -17.86
C GLY A 465 6.85 36.96 -19.18
N TYR A 466 6.66 35.65 -19.09
CA TYR A 466 6.36 34.77 -20.22
C TYR A 466 5.04 34.04 -20.00
N ILE A 467 4.13 34.15 -20.95
CA ILE A 467 3.00 33.24 -21.05
C ILE A 467 3.52 31.94 -21.63
N TYR A 468 3.23 30.82 -20.98
CA TYR A 468 3.65 29.49 -21.42
C TYR A 468 2.52 28.48 -21.23
N GLY A 469 2.69 27.31 -21.81
CA GLY A 469 1.78 26.20 -21.57
C GLY A 469 2.05 25.02 -22.49
N GLY A 470 1.05 24.15 -22.58
CA GLY A 470 1.04 23.04 -23.52
C GLY A 470 -0.09 23.15 -24.52
N ILE A 471 0.02 22.43 -25.63
CA ILE A 471 -1.00 22.34 -26.68
C ILE A 471 -1.32 20.86 -26.89
N ARG A 472 -2.61 20.54 -26.78
CA ARG A 472 -3.15 19.20 -27.02
C ARG A 472 -3.05 18.84 -28.50
N THR A 473 -2.84 17.55 -28.76
CA THR A 473 -2.92 16.99 -30.11
C THR A 473 -4.15 16.11 -30.31
N GLN A 474 -4.68 16.10 -31.53
CA GLN A 474 -5.70 15.16 -32.01
C GLN A 474 -5.13 14.05 -32.91
N ASP A 475 -3.82 14.04 -33.15
CA ASP A 475 -3.20 13.15 -34.14
C ASP A 475 -1.77 12.79 -33.73
N ALA A 476 -1.47 11.50 -33.66
CA ALA A 476 -0.17 10.99 -33.25
C ALA A 476 0.99 11.49 -34.13
N ALA A 477 0.73 11.84 -35.40
CA ALA A 477 1.73 12.40 -36.30
C ALA A 477 2.17 13.83 -35.92
N TYR A 478 1.35 14.54 -35.14
CA TYR A 478 1.59 15.90 -34.68
C TYR A 478 1.66 15.89 -33.16
N PRO A 479 2.81 15.58 -32.54
CA PRO A 479 2.85 15.33 -31.11
C PRO A 479 2.45 16.57 -30.30
N SER A 480 1.98 16.34 -29.07
CA SER A 480 1.74 17.37 -28.06
C SER A 480 2.86 18.40 -28.01
N LYS A 481 2.54 19.67 -27.77
CA LYS A 481 3.53 20.76 -27.78
C LYS A 481 3.66 21.44 -26.43
N PHE A 482 4.83 21.98 -26.18
CA PHE A 482 5.04 23.09 -25.26
C PHE A 482 5.21 24.38 -26.05
N TYR A 483 4.88 25.50 -25.43
CA TYR A 483 5.09 26.81 -26.02
C TYR A 483 5.39 27.87 -24.96
N PHE A 484 5.96 28.98 -25.41
CA PHE A 484 6.02 30.23 -24.66
C PHE A 484 6.00 31.44 -25.57
N MET A 485 5.58 32.58 -25.04
CA MET A 485 5.51 33.87 -25.71
C MET A 485 5.51 35.01 -24.69
N ARG A 486 5.67 36.24 -25.17
CA ARG A 486 5.49 37.44 -24.37
C ARG A 486 3.99 37.75 -24.13
N PRO A 487 3.64 38.48 -23.05
CA PRO A 487 2.26 38.90 -22.77
C PRO A 487 1.63 39.80 -23.83
N ASP A 488 2.42 40.41 -24.73
CA ASP A 488 1.97 41.15 -25.91
C ASP A 488 1.86 40.24 -27.17
N PHE A 489 1.93 38.93 -26.97
CA PHE A 489 1.94 37.87 -27.98
C PHE A 489 3.17 37.82 -28.91
N SER A 490 4.20 38.63 -28.66
CA SER A 490 5.45 38.55 -29.42
C SER A 490 6.32 37.34 -29.01
N GLY A 491 7.23 36.94 -29.90
CA GLY A 491 8.25 35.92 -29.58
C GLY A 491 7.71 34.50 -29.37
N PHE A 492 6.55 34.16 -29.95
CA PHE A 492 5.97 32.84 -29.83
C PHE A 492 6.92 31.74 -30.33
N THR A 493 7.20 30.78 -29.45
CA THR A 493 8.02 29.61 -29.72
C THR A 493 7.24 28.36 -29.34
N MET A 494 7.23 27.34 -30.19
CA MET A 494 6.53 26.08 -29.97
C MET A 494 7.42 24.89 -30.37
N TYR A 495 7.44 23.86 -29.54
CA TYR A 495 8.27 22.67 -29.72
C TYR A 495 7.58 21.43 -29.14
N ASN A 496 8.09 20.24 -29.46
CA ASN A 496 7.50 18.98 -29.00
C ASN A 496 7.59 18.86 -27.47
N ALA A 497 6.50 18.46 -26.84
CA ALA A 497 6.47 18.08 -25.43
C ALA A 497 7.23 16.75 -25.20
N PRO A 498 7.68 16.46 -23.94
CA PRO A 498 8.43 15.24 -23.62
C PRO A 498 7.60 13.96 -23.71
N GLU A 499 6.28 14.08 -23.71
CA GLU A 499 5.36 12.96 -23.90
C GLU A 499 4.29 13.33 -24.93
N ASN A 500 3.88 12.35 -25.73
CA ASN A 500 2.81 12.51 -26.70
C ASN A 500 1.58 11.74 -26.23
N VAL A 501 0.52 12.46 -25.87
CA VAL A 501 -0.78 11.87 -25.52
C VAL A 501 -1.84 12.49 -26.40
N ILE A 502 -2.44 11.66 -27.27
CA ILE A 502 -3.52 12.09 -28.14
C ILE A 502 -4.80 12.36 -27.32
N TYR A 503 -5.55 13.37 -27.75
CA TYR A 503 -6.85 13.74 -27.20
C TYR A 503 -6.87 14.11 -25.71
N SER A 504 -5.72 14.46 -25.13
CA SER A 504 -5.56 14.86 -23.74
C SER A 504 -4.86 16.21 -23.64
N ASP A 505 -5.28 17.02 -22.68
CA ASP A 505 -4.65 18.31 -22.39
C ASP A 505 -3.19 18.16 -22.03
N VAL A 506 -2.45 19.26 -22.15
CA VAL A 506 -1.07 19.35 -21.71
C VAL A 506 -1.00 20.57 -20.82
N VAL A 507 -1.18 20.37 -19.51
CA VAL A 507 -1.17 21.48 -18.55
C VAL A 507 0.22 21.63 -17.98
N VAL A 508 0.80 22.83 -18.09
CA VAL A 508 2.12 23.15 -17.55
C VAL A 508 1.96 24.27 -16.52
N LYS A 509 2.57 24.11 -15.33
CA LYS A 509 2.64 25.17 -14.31
C LYS A 509 4.05 25.28 -13.73
N ARG A 510 4.32 26.45 -13.16
CA ARG A 510 5.54 26.80 -12.44
C ARG A 510 5.32 26.63 -10.95
N ILE A 511 6.15 25.83 -10.29
CA ILE A 511 6.09 25.65 -8.84
C ILE A 511 7.50 25.45 -8.27
N ASN A 512 7.84 26.19 -7.21
CA ASN A 512 9.11 26.04 -6.47
C ASN A 512 10.37 25.94 -7.33
N GLY A 513 10.52 26.79 -8.34
CA GLY A 513 11.72 26.76 -9.14
C GLY A 513 11.72 25.70 -10.26
N MET A 514 10.65 24.88 -10.40
CA MET A 514 10.51 23.86 -11.44
C MET A 514 9.29 24.08 -12.37
N MET A 515 9.42 23.66 -13.62
CA MET A 515 8.32 23.53 -14.58
C MET A 515 7.73 22.13 -14.42
N VAL A 516 6.41 22.04 -14.30
CA VAL A 516 5.70 20.79 -14.07
C VAL A 516 4.61 20.64 -15.10
N ALA A 517 4.58 19.51 -15.80
CA ALA A 517 3.59 19.22 -16.82
C ALA A 517 2.81 17.93 -16.52
N LEU A 518 1.48 17.98 -16.60
CA LEU A 518 0.59 16.85 -16.34
C LEU A 518 0.07 16.23 -17.64
N PHE A 519 0.27 14.92 -17.78
CA PHE A 519 -0.22 14.11 -18.89
C PHE A 519 -1.08 12.96 -18.37
N ILE A 520 -2.26 12.78 -18.98
CA ILE A 520 -3.16 11.67 -18.66
C ILE A 520 -3.59 10.97 -19.95
N GLU A 521 -3.24 9.70 -20.09
CA GLU A 521 -3.68 8.86 -21.20
C GLU A 521 -5.19 8.59 -21.12
N ARG A 522 -5.88 8.51 -22.27
CA ARG A 522 -7.34 8.62 -22.35
C ARG A 522 -8.09 7.29 -22.46
N TYR A 523 -7.53 6.29 -23.15
CA TYR A 523 -8.30 5.15 -23.64
C TYR A 523 -7.89 3.81 -23.05
N ASN A 524 -6.61 3.56 -22.83
CA ASN A 524 -6.14 2.21 -22.50
C ASN A 524 -6.08 1.97 -21.00
N THR A 525 -5.30 2.79 -20.31
CA THR A 525 -4.91 2.57 -18.91
C THR A 525 -5.21 3.77 -18.03
N GLY A 526 -5.43 4.95 -18.61
CA GLY A 526 -5.55 6.15 -17.79
C GLY A 526 -4.22 6.50 -17.13
N THR A 527 -3.08 6.19 -17.78
CA THR A 527 -1.77 6.43 -17.16
C THR A 527 -1.57 7.93 -16.94
N MET A 528 -1.34 8.31 -15.69
CA MET A 528 -1.12 9.67 -15.23
C MET A 528 0.37 9.88 -14.93
N ASN A 529 0.97 10.89 -15.55
CA ASN A 529 2.39 11.22 -15.43
C ASN A 529 2.56 12.73 -15.18
N LEU A 530 3.49 13.07 -14.30
CA LEU A 530 4.05 14.42 -14.21
C LEU A 530 5.43 14.44 -14.84
N TRP A 531 5.76 15.53 -15.51
CA TRP A 531 7.10 15.80 -16.01
C TRP A 531 7.66 17.03 -15.34
N PHE A 532 8.88 16.95 -14.85
CA PHE A 532 9.57 18.02 -14.16
C PHE A 532 10.78 18.48 -14.96
N GLY A 533 10.96 19.79 -15.12
CA GLY A 533 12.13 20.37 -15.77
C GLY A 533 12.48 21.71 -15.15
N THR A 534 13.67 22.25 -15.45
CA THR A 534 14.01 23.61 -15.06
C THR A 534 13.43 24.62 -16.06
N PRO A 535 13.30 25.92 -15.71
CA PRO A 535 13.00 26.96 -16.69
C PRO A 535 13.99 26.96 -17.84
N SER A 536 15.28 26.77 -17.51
CA SER A 536 16.33 26.74 -18.53
C SER A 536 16.00 25.69 -19.58
N ASP A 537 15.69 24.46 -19.15
CA ASP A 537 15.34 23.37 -20.06
C ASP A 537 14.07 23.67 -20.88
N PHE A 538 13.06 24.30 -20.27
CA PHE A 538 11.83 24.66 -20.95
C PHE A 538 12.09 25.71 -22.04
N TYR A 539 12.68 26.85 -21.67
CA TYR A 539 12.88 27.97 -22.58
C TYR A 539 13.98 27.73 -23.63
N SER A 540 14.93 26.82 -23.37
CA SER A 540 15.89 26.33 -24.38
C SER A 540 15.34 25.20 -25.25
N SER A 541 14.06 24.81 -25.09
CA SER A 541 13.43 23.70 -25.81
C SER A 541 14.13 22.33 -25.61
N SER A 542 14.79 22.14 -24.48
CA SER A 542 15.58 20.94 -24.15
C SER A 542 14.75 19.88 -23.41
N VAL A 543 13.70 19.37 -24.05
CA VAL A 543 12.74 18.43 -23.42
C VAL A 543 13.33 17.10 -22.97
N ALA A 544 14.47 16.67 -23.51
CA ALA A 544 15.16 15.47 -23.07
C ALA A 544 15.68 15.56 -21.62
N SER A 545 15.82 16.78 -21.09
CA SER A 545 16.22 17.04 -19.70
C SER A 545 15.07 16.90 -18.71
N PHE A 546 13.82 16.77 -19.18
CA PHE A 546 12.67 16.64 -18.29
C PHE A 546 12.66 15.25 -17.65
N TYR A 547 12.44 15.20 -16.34
CA TYR A 547 12.28 13.98 -15.58
C TYR A 547 10.81 13.55 -15.55
N LYS A 548 10.54 12.29 -15.95
CA LYS A 548 9.20 11.69 -15.88
C LYS A 548 8.95 11.05 -14.52
N MET A 549 7.85 11.46 -13.88
CA MET A 549 7.30 10.85 -12.68
C MET A 549 5.96 10.18 -13.00
N LYS A 550 5.89 8.86 -12.81
CA LYS A 550 4.65 8.10 -12.99
C LYS A 550 3.82 8.17 -11.70
N ILE A 551 2.57 8.64 -11.79
CA ILE A 551 1.65 8.71 -10.65
C ILE A 551 0.86 7.40 -10.50
N GLY A 552 0.29 6.91 -11.60
CA GLY A 552 -0.57 5.73 -11.58
C GLY A 552 -1.45 5.59 -12.82
N GLN A 553 -2.46 4.73 -12.71
CA GLN A 553 -3.46 4.41 -13.72
C GLN A 553 -4.85 4.68 -13.14
N ILE A 554 -5.69 5.37 -13.88
CA ILE A 554 -7.03 5.78 -13.41
C ILE A 554 -8.18 5.03 -14.08
N LEU A 555 -7.89 4.15 -15.04
CA LEU A 555 -8.90 3.28 -15.67
C LEU A 555 -8.88 1.86 -15.08
N ASN A 556 -10.07 1.28 -14.92
CA ASN A 556 -10.22 -0.14 -14.57
C ASN A 556 -9.93 -1.05 -15.79
N SER A 557 -10.37 -0.62 -16.97
CA SER A 557 -10.30 -1.36 -18.22
C SER A 557 -10.19 -0.37 -19.40
N ALA A 558 -9.73 -0.86 -20.55
CA ALA A 558 -9.61 -0.03 -21.73
C ALA A 558 -10.98 0.37 -22.27
N ILE A 559 -11.15 1.65 -22.59
CA ILE A 559 -12.28 2.18 -23.34
C ILE A 559 -12.16 1.69 -24.79
N PRO A 560 -13.21 1.05 -25.36
CA PRO A 560 -13.17 0.55 -26.73
C PRO A 560 -12.77 1.61 -27.75
N SER A 561 -11.94 1.22 -28.73
CA SER A 561 -11.51 2.13 -29.79
C SER A 561 -12.69 2.66 -30.59
N GLY A 562 -12.74 3.98 -30.80
CA GLY A 562 -13.81 4.67 -31.51
C GLY A 562 -14.92 5.24 -30.62
N ASN A 563 -14.98 4.88 -29.34
CA ASN A 563 -15.88 5.54 -28.38
C ASN A 563 -15.32 6.91 -27.94
N SER A 564 -16.22 7.85 -27.62
CA SER A 564 -15.80 9.07 -26.91
C SER A 564 -15.54 8.71 -25.44
N THR A 565 -14.57 9.38 -24.82
CA THR A 565 -14.25 9.17 -23.39
C THR A 565 -14.13 10.49 -22.65
N ASN A 566 -14.44 10.46 -21.38
CA ASN A 566 -14.31 11.55 -20.43
C ASN A 566 -13.05 11.46 -19.56
N VAL A 567 -12.23 10.41 -19.66
CA VAL A 567 -11.05 10.20 -18.80
C VAL A 567 -9.99 11.30 -18.97
N GLY A 568 -9.24 11.69 -17.94
CA GLY A 568 -8.19 12.71 -18.09
C GLY A 568 -8.76 14.12 -18.20
N VAL A 569 -8.60 14.79 -19.35
CA VAL A 569 -9.09 16.17 -19.61
C VAL A 569 -8.83 17.11 -18.45
N GLN A 570 -7.56 17.11 -18.06
CA GLN A 570 -7.08 17.59 -16.79
C GLN A 570 -6.93 19.12 -16.73
N GLY A 571 -7.06 19.64 -15.52
CA GLY A 571 -6.64 20.99 -15.13
C GLY A 571 -5.59 20.92 -14.03
N MET A 572 -4.80 21.98 -13.88
CA MET A 572 -3.76 22.07 -12.85
C MET A 572 -3.58 23.52 -12.46
N ASP A 573 -3.30 23.76 -11.19
CA ASP A 573 -2.98 25.09 -10.66
C ASP A 573 -2.05 24.99 -9.44
N VAL A 574 -1.53 26.12 -8.94
CA VAL A 574 -0.51 26.15 -7.89
C VAL A 574 -0.85 27.18 -6.79
N ILE A 575 -0.87 26.74 -5.53
CA ILE A 575 -0.98 27.59 -4.35
C ILE A 575 0.25 27.35 -3.47
N GLY A 576 1.16 28.32 -3.40
CA GLY A 576 2.40 28.19 -2.63
C GLY A 576 3.21 26.95 -3.04
N ASN A 577 3.28 25.95 -2.15
CA ASN A 577 3.99 24.70 -2.38
C ASN A 577 3.10 23.54 -2.86
N ASN A 578 1.80 23.79 -3.00
CA ASN A 578 0.82 22.79 -3.36
C ASN A 578 0.55 22.85 -4.87
N LEU A 579 0.82 21.73 -5.53
CA LEU A 579 0.35 21.45 -6.88
C LEU A 579 -1.05 20.85 -6.80
N MET A 580 -2.01 21.54 -7.38
CA MET A 580 -3.41 21.11 -7.42
C MET A 580 -3.73 20.57 -8.81
N MET A 581 -4.38 19.43 -8.89
CA MET A 581 -4.70 18.76 -10.14
C MET A 581 -6.15 18.31 -10.12
N ALA A 582 -6.87 18.53 -11.21
CA ALA A 582 -8.19 17.97 -11.41
C ALA A 582 -8.22 17.16 -12.70
N TRP A 583 -8.97 16.08 -12.71
CA TRP A 583 -9.14 15.24 -13.90
C TRP A 583 -10.46 14.50 -13.81
N SER A 584 -10.90 13.96 -14.94
CA SER A 584 -12.11 13.16 -15.01
C SER A 584 -11.77 11.67 -15.09
N THR A 585 -12.62 10.84 -14.50
CA THR A 585 -12.58 9.37 -14.68
C THR A 585 -13.92 8.91 -15.21
N GLU A 586 -13.94 7.79 -15.92
CA GLU A 586 -15.14 7.19 -16.47
C GLU A 586 -15.26 5.73 -16.02
N ASP A 587 -16.47 5.33 -15.62
CA ASP A 587 -16.77 3.94 -15.26
C ASP A 587 -17.14 3.10 -16.50
N GLU A 588 -17.31 1.78 -16.32
CA GLU A 588 -17.63 0.86 -17.42
C GLU A 588 -19.00 1.11 -18.06
N ALA A 589 -19.87 1.87 -17.38
CA ALA A 589 -21.17 2.29 -17.90
C ALA A 589 -21.11 3.65 -18.63
N GLY A 590 -19.95 4.28 -18.71
CA GLY A 590 -19.75 5.59 -19.33
C GLY A 590 -20.11 6.77 -18.42
N ASN A 591 -20.42 6.54 -17.14
CA ASN A 591 -20.63 7.62 -16.19
C ASN A 591 -19.27 8.23 -15.83
N SER A 592 -19.22 9.55 -15.73
CA SER A 592 -17.98 10.25 -15.42
C SER A 592 -18.10 11.21 -14.26
N ASP A 593 -16.99 11.32 -13.55
CA ASP A 593 -16.83 12.17 -12.38
C ASP A 593 -15.51 12.91 -12.43
N THR A 594 -15.50 14.09 -11.83
CA THR A 594 -14.31 14.92 -11.66
C THR A 594 -13.70 14.65 -10.30
N PHE A 595 -12.41 14.38 -10.31
CA PHE A 595 -11.55 14.15 -9.17
C PHE A 595 -10.55 15.29 -9.04
N PHE A 596 -10.05 15.44 -7.84
CA PHE A 596 -9.07 16.45 -7.49
C PHE A 596 -7.98 15.82 -6.63
N ALA A 597 -6.76 16.32 -6.76
CA ALA A 597 -5.69 16.00 -5.85
C ALA A 597 -4.78 17.18 -5.56
N VAL A 598 -4.29 17.24 -4.33
CA VAL A 598 -3.19 18.12 -3.94
C VAL A 598 -1.93 17.30 -3.68
N MET A 599 -0.81 17.79 -4.20
CA MET A 599 0.54 17.33 -3.86
C MET A 599 1.37 18.51 -3.37
N ASN A 600 1.92 18.41 -2.17
CA ASN A 600 2.93 19.36 -1.71
C ASN A 600 4.30 18.99 -2.30
N VAL A 601 4.90 19.84 -3.13
CA VAL A 601 6.14 19.48 -3.85
C VAL A 601 7.43 19.65 -3.03
N VAL A 602 7.35 20.21 -1.81
CA VAL A 602 8.52 20.42 -0.95
C VAL A 602 8.50 19.59 0.32
N GLN A 603 7.32 19.17 0.78
CA GLN A 603 7.17 18.33 1.96
C GLN A 603 7.11 16.86 1.53
N SER A 604 8.18 16.13 1.83
CA SER A 604 8.16 14.68 1.78
C SER A 604 7.16 14.15 2.82
N GLU A 605 6.30 13.23 2.39
CA GLU A 605 5.23 12.70 3.24
C GLU A 605 5.62 11.43 4.01
N SER A 606 6.86 10.94 3.88
CA SER A 606 7.37 9.77 4.62
C SER A 606 8.81 9.98 5.09
N TYR A 607 9.14 9.33 6.21
CA TYR A 607 10.47 9.22 6.83
C TYR A 607 11.54 8.57 5.92
N MET A 608 11.21 8.22 4.67
CA MET A 608 12.14 7.61 3.70
C MET A 608 12.33 8.53 2.49
N THR A 609 13.47 9.22 2.44
CA THR A 609 13.96 10.01 1.29
C THR A 609 14.91 9.16 0.42
N LEU A 610 15.29 9.59 -0.80
CA LEU A 610 16.33 8.89 -1.58
C LEU A 610 17.67 8.93 -0.88
N ASN A 611 18.00 10.03 -0.21
CA ASN A 611 19.16 10.07 0.67
C ASN A 611 19.07 8.94 1.71
N TYR A 612 17.90 8.58 2.19
CA TYR A 612 17.72 7.43 3.07
C TYR A 612 17.83 6.05 2.37
N LEU A 613 17.45 5.96 1.10
CA LEU A 613 17.54 4.75 0.26
C LEU A 613 18.92 4.55 -0.40
N GLU A 614 19.75 5.59 -0.50
CA GLU A 614 21.03 5.62 -1.22
C GLU A 614 22.22 6.12 -0.37
N SER A 615 22.05 6.57 0.88
CA SER A 615 23.18 7.08 1.69
C SER A 615 24.16 6.03 2.19
N PHE A 616 24.00 4.74 1.87
CA PHE A 616 24.95 3.69 2.26
C PHE A 616 25.13 2.59 1.20
#